data_AF-A0A9X1ZIJ9-F1
#
_entry.id   AF-A0A9X1ZIJ9-F1
#
_cell.length_a   1.000
_cell.length_b   1.000
_cell.length_c   1.000
_cell.angle_alpha   90.00
_cell.angle_beta   90.00
_cell.angle_gamma   90.00
#
_symmetry.space_group_name_H-M   'P 1'
#
loop_
_entity.id
_entity.type
_entity.pdbx_description
1 polymer ?
#
loop_
_entity_poly.entity_id
_entity_poly.type
_entity_poly.pdbx_seq_one_letter_code
_entity_poly.pdbx_strand_id
1 'polypeptide(L)'
;MFAILPKRANKLYCVLVILLGLSACSSTPETSAQKPAITIPAALMHFPLDSRFTGTDIVDTQLSLADRNLYLDFNGEIKMLSVNQCDLDISAHRGDYREPESGQMAIASALVDNFNSVEIDVMLLGDGTWVNHHDEETGRATVHYTGKKFELDRMNLSQYKQLKLRDKSTNDLVNVRPITALEAFQTFAYYRQGEQQLNVEVKAKANGAQLAQLDNMLRETVGLGRYYYSSSEMDTLTKLRGINPIVYLGFVQKAHPTSVDIMVANMKNGVKNDNYYLDNQRNFDRGSQYGTKRYRSRYKDYTSHSSLVNIQRKLGLHSGLHLDIRSYMQSPAVKSRANKLGMKVYTYTINGSPYHQQQLLRLSLSHLPNGVIVDATPFAICQQLFKAAKPAGRHIATSDIGRYISSLPIDANFDLFDQMQGYRQEGMYLTLDGQLKAINAPSAPAKNQVATKKTSQETQTAPTEAPFSFPTIVDEKIDRNTGDTIIITLPTKQHEQ
;
A
#
# COMPACT_ATOMS: atom_id res chain seq x y z
N MET A 1 22.69 20.35 89.21
CA MET A 1 22.64 21.24 90.38
C MET A 1 22.01 22.55 89.93
N PHE A 2 20.88 22.92 90.55
CA PHE A 2 20.10 24.16 90.46
C PHE A 2 19.57 24.68 89.11
N ALA A 3 18.24 24.75 89.07
CA ALA A 3 17.40 25.58 88.24
C ALA A 3 17.59 27.09 88.55
N ILE A 4 17.05 27.97 87.69
CA ILE A 4 16.12 29.09 88.02
C ILE A 4 15.95 29.99 86.76
N LEU A 5 14.76 29.92 86.16
CA LEU A 5 14.05 31.00 85.40
C LEU A 5 13.77 32.18 86.36
N PRO A 6 13.44 33.46 85.99
CA PRO A 6 12.52 33.83 84.88
C PRO A 6 12.71 35.26 84.26
N LYS A 7 11.95 35.59 83.21
CA LYS A 7 10.90 36.65 83.21
C LYS A 7 10.34 36.96 81.81
N ARG A 8 9.01 36.87 81.73
CA ARG A 8 8.10 37.44 80.72
C ARG A 8 8.28 38.98 80.70
N ALA A 9 7.91 39.76 79.68
CA ALA A 9 6.72 39.65 78.85
C ALA A 9 6.77 40.61 77.64
N ASN A 10 6.08 40.18 76.58
CA ASN A 10 5.11 40.94 75.79
C ASN A 10 5.53 42.16 74.95
N LYS A 11 5.34 41.92 73.64
CA LYS A 11 4.38 42.58 72.73
C LYS A 11 5.03 43.42 71.64
N LEU A 12 4.77 42.93 70.42
CA LEU A 12 4.31 43.68 69.24
C LEU A 12 5.31 44.69 68.64
N TYR A 13 5.32 44.77 67.31
CA TYR A 13 6.16 45.64 66.47
C TYR A 13 7.55 45.12 66.15
N CYS A 14 7.62 44.19 65.19
CA CYS A 14 8.54 44.25 64.03
C CYS A 14 8.26 43.10 63.05
N VAL A 15 6.99 42.93 62.64
CA VAL A 15 6.60 42.04 61.51
C VAL A 15 6.24 42.85 60.26
N LEU A 16 6.50 44.16 60.24
CA LEU A 16 6.01 45.07 59.19
C LEU A 16 7.07 45.53 58.18
N VAL A 17 8.15 44.78 57.94
CA VAL A 17 9.18 45.18 56.94
C VAL A 17 9.62 44.05 55.99
N ILE A 18 9.14 42.80 56.15
CA ILE A 18 9.42 41.70 55.20
C ILE A 18 8.14 41.28 54.45
N LEU A 19 7.35 42.27 54.03
CA LEU A 19 6.10 42.06 53.26
C LEU A 19 5.97 43.03 52.06
N LEU A 20 7.06 43.63 51.59
CA LEU A 20 7.08 44.53 50.42
C LEU A 20 8.12 44.15 49.36
N GLY A 21 8.48 42.86 49.28
CA GLY A 21 9.38 42.31 48.25
C GLY A 21 8.78 41.15 47.43
N LEU A 22 7.46 40.96 47.47
CA LEU A 22 6.75 39.90 46.73
C LEU A 22 5.59 40.46 45.90
N SER A 23 5.80 41.60 45.24
CA SER A 23 4.85 42.15 44.28
C SER A 23 5.48 42.21 42.90
N ALA A 24 4.78 41.62 41.93
CA ALA A 24 5.00 41.66 40.48
C ALA A 24 5.94 40.60 39.87
N CYS A 25 5.49 39.34 39.92
CA CYS A 25 5.53 38.42 38.77
C CYS A 25 4.31 37.49 38.84
N SER A 26 3.12 38.07 38.83
CA SER A 26 1.91 37.32 38.47
C SER A 26 1.94 37.11 36.96
N SER A 27 2.65 36.07 36.53
CA SER A 27 2.42 35.48 35.21
C SER A 27 0.99 34.94 35.23
N THR A 28 0.05 35.76 34.75
CA THR A 28 -1.27 35.28 34.36
C THR A 28 -1.02 34.08 33.46
N PRO A 29 -1.53 32.87 33.76
CA PRO A 29 -1.51 31.81 32.77
C PRO A 29 -2.22 32.40 31.57
N GLU A 30 -1.54 32.49 30.43
CA GLU A 30 -2.20 32.78 29.17
C GLU A 30 -3.38 31.80 29.13
N THR A 31 -4.59 32.35 29.28
CA THR A 31 -5.82 31.63 28.99
C THR A 31 -5.61 31.09 27.60
N SER A 32 -5.27 29.80 27.52
CA SER A 32 -5.19 29.03 26.29
C SER A 32 -6.38 29.48 25.47
N ALA A 33 -6.12 30.28 24.43
CA ALA A 33 -7.15 30.78 23.56
C ALA A 33 -7.85 29.52 23.06
N GLN A 34 -9.04 29.24 23.59
CA GLN A 34 -9.81 28.07 23.22
C GLN A 34 -9.92 28.12 21.71
N LYS A 35 -9.25 27.16 21.05
CA LYS A 35 -9.29 27.04 19.59
C LYS A 35 -10.77 27.13 19.20
N PRO A 36 -11.18 28.14 18.41
CA PRO A 36 -12.58 28.37 18.16
C PRO A 36 -13.21 27.08 17.66
N ALA A 37 -14.31 26.66 18.29
CA ALA A 37 -14.99 25.42 17.94
C ALA A 37 -15.34 25.47 16.45
N ILE A 38 -14.88 24.46 15.70
CA ILE A 38 -15.18 24.36 14.27
C ILE A 38 -16.69 24.20 14.15
N THR A 39 -17.36 25.21 13.60
CA THR A 39 -18.79 25.16 13.36
C THR A 39 -19.03 24.39 12.06
N ILE A 40 -19.57 23.19 12.16
CA ILE A 40 -19.90 22.35 10.99
C ILE A 40 -21.20 22.87 10.38
N PRO A 41 -21.22 23.27 9.10
CA PRO A 41 -22.45 23.66 8.42
C PRO A 41 -23.50 22.54 8.45
N ALA A 42 -24.77 22.87 8.69
CA ALA A 42 -25.84 21.89 8.83
C ALA A 42 -25.94 20.91 7.63
N ALA A 43 -25.70 21.41 6.42
CA ALA A 43 -25.71 20.60 5.19
C ALA A 43 -24.61 19.52 5.15
N LEU A 44 -23.53 19.68 5.94
CA LEU A 44 -22.36 18.80 5.94
C LEU A 44 -22.27 17.90 7.18
N MET A 45 -23.25 17.92 8.08
CA MET A 45 -23.20 17.13 9.34
C MET A 45 -23.09 15.62 9.15
N HIS A 46 -23.46 15.11 7.97
CA HIS A 46 -23.41 13.68 7.64
C HIS A 46 -22.09 13.26 6.96
N PHE A 47 -21.20 14.22 6.68
CA PHE A 47 -19.91 13.92 6.07
C PHE A 47 -18.94 13.30 7.10
N PRO A 48 -17.91 12.57 6.63
CA PRO A 48 -16.82 12.08 7.48
C PRO A 48 -16.20 13.20 8.33
N LEU A 49 -15.75 12.86 9.55
CA LEU A 49 -15.21 13.84 10.51
C LEU A 49 -13.94 14.54 10.02
N ASP A 50 -13.20 13.92 9.11
CA ASP A 50 -12.02 14.47 8.46
C ASP A 50 -12.34 15.35 7.24
N SER A 51 -13.62 15.58 6.94
CA SER A 51 -14.02 16.48 5.86
C SER A 51 -13.63 17.93 6.17
N ARG A 52 -13.32 18.68 5.12
CA ARG A 52 -13.13 20.13 5.23
C ARG A 52 -14.48 20.83 5.41
N PHE A 53 -14.61 21.56 6.51
CA PHE A 53 -15.85 22.30 6.86
C PHE A 53 -15.71 23.82 6.77
N THR A 54 -14.52 24.33 6.44
CA THR A 54 -14.22 25.76 6.37
C THR A 54 -13.61 26.16 5.03
N GLY A 55 -13.84 27.41 4.63
CA GLY A 55 -13.38 27.99 3.38
C GLY A 55 -14.52 28.61 2.57
N THR A 56 -14.16 29.47 1.62
CA THR A 56 -15.11 30.04 0.66
C THR A 56 -15.76 28.92 -0.15
N ASP A 57 -17.08 28.99 -0.35
CA ASP A 57 -17.86 28.02 -1.12
C ASP A 57 -17.73 26.55 -0.65
N ILE A 58 -17.30 26.32 0.60
CA ILE A 58 -17.00 24.95 1.08
C ILE A 58 -18.23 24.04 1.06
N VAL A 59 -19.41 24.58 1.39
CA VAL A 59 -20.67 23.82 1.33
C VAL A 59 -20.96 23.38 -0.10
N ASP A 60 -20.89 24.30 -1.07
CA ASP A 60 -21.15 23.97 -2.47
C ASP A 60 -20.09 23.01 -3.04
N THR A 61 -18.82 23.21 -2.70
CA THR A 61 -17.71 22.33 -3.08
C THR A 61 -17.94 20.90 -2.60
N GLN A 62 -18.24 20.73 -1.31
CA GLN A 62 -18.46 19.41 -0.71
C GLN A 62 -19.71 18.73 -1.27
N LEU A 63 -20.80 19.47 -1.49
CA LEU A 63 -22.02 18.91 -2.09
C LEU A 63 -21.81 18.52 -3.57
N SER A 64 -21.04 19.30 -4.34
CA SER A 64 -20.66 18.93 -5.71
C SER A 64 -19.78 17.69 -5.77
N LEU A 65 -18.86 17.51 -4.81
CA LEU A 65 -18.08 16.28 -4.68
C LEU A 65 -18.97 15.10 -4.24
N ALA A 66 -19.87 15.32 -3.28
CA ALA A 66 -20.75 14.28 -2.76
C ALA A 66 -21.76 13.78 -3.79
N ASP A 67 -22.15 14.64 -4.74
CA ASP A 67 -22.92 14.21 -5.90
C ASP A 67 -22.21 13.14 -6.74
N ARG A 68 -20.87 13.11 -6.66
CA ARG A 68 -19.99 12.10 -7.26
C ARG A 68 -19.49 11.07 -6.26
N ASN A 69 -20.10 10.92 -5.09
CA ASN A 69 -19.60 10.04 -4.01
C ASN A 69 -18.17 10.39 -3.55
N LEU A 70 -17.78 11.66 -3.63
CA LEU A 70 -16.49 12.16 -3.20
C LEU A 70 -16.65 13.19 -2.06
N TYR A 71 -15.57 13.48 -1.35
CA TYR A 71 -15.48 14.63 -0.46
C TYR A 71 -14.03 15.13 -0.39
N LEU A 72 -13.86 16.39 0.02
CA LEU A 72 -12.57 17.02 0.26
C LEU A 72 -12.22 16.91 1.75
N ASP A 73 -11.07 16.34 2.08
CA ASP A 73 -10.61 16.24 3.46
C ASP A 73 -9.94 17.55 3.95
N PHE A 74 -9.59 17.63 5.24
CA PHE A 74 -8.93 18.80 5.81
C PHE A 74 -7.49 19.03 5.31
N ASN A 75 -6.86 18.04 4.69
CA ASN A 75 -5.53 18.14 4.08
C ASN A 75 -5.56 18.60 2.62
N GLY A 76 -6.74 18.66 2.00
CA GLY A 76 -6.90 19.02 0.59
C GLY A 76 -7.03 17.83 -0.36
N GLU A 77 -7.13 16.61 0.18
CA GLU A 77 -7.22 15.39 -0.61
C GLU A 77 -8.67 15.04 -0.93
N ILE A 78 -8.92 14.50 -2.13
CA ILE A 78 -10.25 14.01 -2.52
C ILE A 78 -10.37 12.53 -2.20
N LYS A 79 -11.40 12.18 -1.43
CA LYS A 79 -11.65 10.81 -0.96
C LYS A 79 -13.04 10.35 -1.35
N MET A 80 -13.26 9.05 -1.32
CA MET A 80 -14.60 8.48 -1.54
C MET A 80 -15.43 8.51 -0.26
N LEU A 81 -16.68 8.98 -0.36
CA LEU A 81 -17.66 8.91 0.74
C LEU A 81 -18.04 7.46 1.08
N SER A 82 -18.07 6.59 0.07
CA SER A 82 -18.36 5.17 0.23
C SER A 82 -17.66 4.33 -0.83
N VAL A 83 -17.15 3.16 -0.45
CA VAL A 83 -16.59 2.17 -1.37
C VAL A 83 -17.59 1.08 -1.78
N ASN A 84 -18.86 1.17 -1.33
CA ASN A 84 -19.86 0.09 -1.50
C ASN A 84 -20.18 -0.25 -2.97
N GLN A 85 -19.95 0.68 -3.89
CA GLN A 85 -20.13 0.45 -5.33
C GLN A 85 -18.96 -0.30 -6.00
N CYS A 86 -17.88 -0.54 -5.25
CA CYS A 86 -16.72 -1.31 -5.68
C CYS A 86 -16.79 -2.69 -5.03
N ASP A 87 -17.33 -3.67 -5.75
CA ASP A 87 -17.37 -5.06 -5.30
C ASP A 87 -15.99 -5.72 -5.44
N LEU A 88 -15.03 -5.21 -4.65
CA LEU A 88 -13.63 -5.60 -4.63
C LEU A 88 -12.98 -5.15 -3.31
N ASP A 89 -12.36 -6.07 -2.57
CA ASP A 89 -11.60 -5.70 -1.37
C ASP A 89 -10.29 -4.98 -1.79
N ILE A 90 -10.12 -3.70 -1.45
CA ILE A 90 -8.92 -2.91 -1.75
C ILE A 90 -8.05 -2.83 -0.51
N SER A 91 -6.86 -3.41 -0.57
CA SER A 91 -5.87 -3.42 0.50
C SER A 91 -4.70 -2.50 0.18
N ALA A 92 -4.36 -1.60 1.10
CA ALA A 92 -3.18 -0.75 1.01
C ALA A 92 -1.92 -1.60 1.25
N HIS A 93 -1.03 -1.69 0.27
CA HIS A 93 0.22 -2.47 0.37
C HIS A 93 1.23 -1.70 1.22
N ARG A 94 1.55 -2.22 2.42
CA ARG A 94 2.40 -1.59 3.44
C ARG A 94 1.90 -0.24 3.94
N GLY A 95 0.59 -0.02 3.87
CA GLY A 95 -0.05 1.27 4.12
C GLY A 95 -0.20 2.12 2.86
N ASP A 96 -0.49 3.40 3.05
CA ASP A 96 -0.64 4.37 1.98
C ASP A 96 0.70 4.60 1.29
N TYR A 97 0.72 4.45 -0.03
CA TYR A 97 1.94 4.53 -0.82
C TYR A 97 2.54 5.95 -0.89
N ARG A 98 1.76 6.98 -0.54
CA ARG A 98 2.22 8.37 -0.43
C ARG A 98 3.07 8.61 0.80
N GLU A 99 2.98 7.73 1.78
CA GLU A 99 3.72 7.81 3.03
C GLU A 99 4.88 6.80 3.04
N PRO A 100 5.95 7.05 3.80
CA PRO A 100 7.02 6.07 3.97
C PRO A 100 6.49 4.76 4.57
N GLU A 101 6.72 3.65 3.86
CA GLU A 101 6.38 2.31 4.35
C GLU A 101 7.05 2.03 5.71
N SER A 102 6.48 1.12 6.51
CA SER A 102 6.94 0.84 7.89
C SER A 102 6.80 2.02 8.87
N GLY A 103 6.06 3.07 8.50
CA GLY A 103 5.72 4.21 9.35
C GLY A 103 4.27 4.17 9.88
N GLN A 104 3.97 4.99 10.91
CA GLN A 104 2.60 5.12 11.44
C GLN A 104 1.68 5.81 10.44
N MET A 105 2.18 6.84 9.75
CA MET A 105 1.37 7.63 8.81
C MET A 105 0.90 6.80 7.62
N ALA A 106 1.72 5.86 7.13
CA ALA A 106 1.26 4.94 6.08
C ALA A 106 0.03 4.13 6.51
N ILE A 107 -0.03 3.66 7.76
CA ILE A 107 -1.20 2.93 8.28
C ILE A 107 -2.38 3.88 8.49
N ALA A 108 -2.14 5.03 9.14
CA ALA A 108 -3.18 6.00 9.47
C ALA A 108 -3.85 6.56 8.20
N SER A 109 -3.06 7.04 7.24
CA SER A 109 -3.55 7.62 5.99
C SER A 109 -4.36 6.59 5.19
N ALA A 110 -3.92 5.32 5.11
CA ALA A 110 -4.70 4.29 4.43
C ALA A 110 -6.05 4.01 5.10
N LEU A 111 -6.14 4.08 6.42
CA LEU A 111 -7.43 3.87 7.11
C LEU A 111 -8.38 5.05 6.89
N VAL A 112 -7.85 6.27 6.96
CA VAL A 112 -8.63 7.49 6.69
C VAL A 112 -9.08 7.54 5.22
N ASP A 113 -8.31 6.97 4.30
CA ASP A 113 -8.64 6.90 2.88
C ASP A 113 -9.63 5.77 2.51
N ASN A 114 -10.24 5.14 3.52
CA ASN A 114 -11.28 4.13 3.35
C ASN A 114 -10.83 2.87 2.58
N PHE A 115 -9.55 2.49 2.66
CA PHE A 115 -9.14 1.15 2.23
C PHE A 115 -9.90 0.08 3.03
N ASN A 116 -10.24 -1.05 2.42
CA ASN A 116 -10.89 -2.16 3.13
C ASN A 116 -9.93 -2.84 4.10
N SER A 117 -8.65 -2.87 3.76
CA SER A 117 -7.60 -3.37 4.64
C SER A 117 -6.28 -2.64 4.46
N VAL A 118 -5.44 -2.73 5.48
CA VAL A 118 -4.05 -2.28 5.43
C VAL A 118 -3.17 -3.50 5.59
N GLU A 119 -2.24 -3.69 4.66
CA GLU A 119 -1.22 -4.71 4.77
C GLU A 119 0.04 -4.12 5.40
N ILE A 120 0.67 -4.92 6.27
CA ILE A 120 1.97 -4.64 6.87
C ILE A 120 2.78 -5.92 6.90
N ASP A 121 4.10 -5.78 6.86
CA ASP A 121 5.02 -6.90 6.95
C ASP A 121 5.62 -6.96 8.35
N VAL A 122 5.72 -8.16 8.94
CA VAL A 122 6.34 -8.34 10.25
C VAL A 122 7.57 -9.24 10.20
N MET A 123 8.63 -8.72 10.82
CA MET A 123 9.95 -9.34 10.94
C MET A 123 10.39 -9.42 12.40
N LEU A 124 11.36 -10.28 12.69
CA LEU A 124 11.97 -10.43 14.01
C LEU A 124 13.37 -9.82 14.00
N LEU A 125 13.66 -9.05 15.05
CA LEU A 125 15.01 -8.63 15.39
C LEU A 125 15.79 -9.77 16.06
N GLY A 126 17.11 -9.62 16.19
CA GLY A 126 17.97 -10.59 16.86
C GLY A 126 17.68 -10.79 18.35
N ASP A 127 17.07 -9.79 18.99
CA ASP A 127 16.56 -9.88 20.37
C ASP A 127 15.15 -10.47 20.49
N GLY A 128 14.54 -10.88 19.37
CA GLY A 128 13.19 -11.44 19.31
C GLY A 128 12.06 -10.41 19.26
N THR A 129 12.36 -9.11 19.16
CA THR A 129 11.33 -8.08 19.02
C THR A 129 10.68 -8.12 17.64
N TRP A 130 9.35 -8.10 17.59
CA TRP A 130 8.58 -7.97 16.35
C TRP A 130 8.54 -6.52 15.84
N VAL A 131 8.88 -6.32 14.56
CA VAL A 131 8.91 -5.01 13.91
C VAL A 131 8.09 -4.99 12.62
N ASN A 132 7.56 -3.81 12.26
CA ASN A 132 6.92 -3.59 10.96
C ASN A 132 8.02 -3.33 9.92
N HIS A 133 8.36 -4.33 9.13
CA HIS A 133 9.45 -4.24 8.15
C HIS A 133 9.37 -5.35 7.10
N HIS A 134 9.65 -5.02 5.84
CA HIS A 134 9.57 -5.96 4.72
C HIS A 134 10.87 -6.71 4.41
N ASP A 135 12.01 -6.02 4.44
CA ASP A 135 13.27 -6.54 3.89
C ASP A 135 14.12 -7.22 4.98
N GLU A 136 14.90 -8.24 4.63
CA GLU A 136 15.82 -8.90 5.58
C GLU A 136 16.97 -7.96 6.03
N GLU A 137 17.25 -6.92 5.26
CA GLU A 137 18.30 -5.93 5.51
C GLU A 137 17.79 -4.49 5.36
N THR A 138 18.44 -3.56 6.07
CA THR A 138 18.24 -2.12 5.86
C THR A 138 18.83 -1.67 4.51
N GLY A 139 18.28 -0.63 3.90
CA GLY A 139 18.91 0.10 2.78
C GLY A 139 17.90 0.70 1.80
N ARG A 140 16.84 -0.06 1.48
CA ARG A 140 15.78 0.37 0.56
C ARG A 140 14.80 1.32 1.27
N ALA A 141 13.99 0.81 2.18
CA ALA A 141 12.94 1.56 2.89
C ALA A 141 13.41 2.19 4.21
N THR A 142 14.31 1.50 4.92
CA THR A 142 14.88 1.98 6.19
C THR A 142 16.39 2.07 6.09
N VAL A 143 17.01 3.12 6.60
CA VAL A 143 18.43 3.40 6.42
C VAL A 143 19.06 3.82 7.74
N HIS A 144 20.26 3.32 8.02
CA HIS A 144 21.09 3.81 9.11
C HIS A 144 21.83 5.07 8.65
N TYR A 145 22.06 6.06 9.53
CA TYR A 145 22.66 7.35 9.15
C TYR A 145 24.06 7.24 8.52
N THR A 146 24.77 6.12 8.72
CA THR A 146 26.06 5.84 8.09
C THR A 146 25.96 5.33 6.65
N GLY A 147 24.74 5.05 6.14
CA GLY A 147 24.49 4.43 4.84
C GLY A 147 24.84 2.93 4.77
N LYS A 148 25.40 2.35 5.84
CA LYS A 148 25.69 0.91 5.90
C LYS A 148 24.39 0.10 5.98
N LYS A 149 24.41 -1.07 5.33
CA LYS A 149 23.36 -2.08 5.43
C LYS A 149 23.57 -2.96 6.66
N PHE A 150 22.48 -3.30 7.33
CA PHE A 150 22.46 -4.18 8.50
C PHE A 150 21.37 -5.23 8.30
N GLU A 151 21.67 -6.48 8.64
CA GLU A 151 20.69 -7.57 8.70
C GLU A 151 19.82 -7.39 9.95
N LEU A 152 18.50 -7.48 9.79
CA LEU A 152 17.53 -7.24 10.87
C LEU A 152 17.67 -8.25 12.01
N ASP A 153 17.96 -9.51 11.68
CA ASP A 153 18.12 -10.59 12.66
C ASP A 153 19.40 -10.47 13.52
N ARG A 154 20.26 -9.48 13.24
CA ARG A 154 21.42 -9.12 14.07
C ARG A 154 21.25 -7.80 14.82
N MET A 155 20.14 -7.10 14.61
CA MET A 155 19.83 -5.86 15.31
C MET A 155 19.07 -6.13 16.60
N ASN A 156 19.21 -5.23 17.57
CA ASN A 156 18.29 -5.12 18.70
C ASN A 156 17.36 -3.90 18.53
N LEU A 157 16.34 -3.79 19.38
CA LEU A 157 15.36 -2.71 19.30
C LEU A 157 15.98 -1.31 19.38
N SER A 158 17.03 -1.12 20.18
CA SER A 158 17.71 0.18 20.31
C SER A 158 18.34 0.61 18.98
N GLN A 159 19.03 -0.30 18.30
CA GLN A 159 19.62 -0.06 16.98
C GLN A 159 18.54 0.17 15.92
N TYR A 160 17.46 -0.62 15.95
CA TYR A 160 16.35 -0.48 15.01
C TYR A 160 15.69 0.90 15.10
N LYS A 161 15.51 1.41 16.33
CA LYS A 161 14.93 2.76 16.56
C LYS A 161 15.82 3.91 16.06
N GLN A 162 17.10 3.67 15.78
CA GLN A 162 18.01 4.66 15.21
C GLN A 162 17.93 4.76 13.68
N LEU A 163 17.23 3.82 13.02
CA LEU A 163 17.00 3.88 11.59
C LEU A 163 16.09 5.06 11.22
N LYS A 164 16.22 5.49 9.96
CA LYS A 164 15.36 6.49 9.32
C LYS A 164 14.60 5.86 8.17
N LEU A 165 13.37 6.31 7.96
CA LEU A 165 12.58 5.93 6.80
C LEU A 165 13.03 6.72 5.57
N ARG A 166 12.68 6.20 4.39
CA ARG A 166 12.91 6.85 3.11
C ARG A 166 11.59 7.23 2.45
N ASP A 167 11.53 8.43 1.90
CA ASP A 167 10.42 8.84 1.04
C ASP A 167 10.43 8.01 -0.25
N LYS A 168 9.27 7.46 -0.63
CA LYS A 168 9.15 6.57 -1.79
C LYS A 168 9.27 7.31 -3.13
N SER A 169 8.89 8.58 -3.17
CA SER A 169 8.85 9.41 -4.38
C SER A 169 10.17 10.12 -4.65
N THR A 170 10.78 10.72 -3.61
CA THR A 170 12.02 11.48 -3.76
C THR A 170 13.26 10.65 -3.44
N ASN A 171 13.07 9.48 -2.79
CA ASN A 171 14.15 8.65 -2.27
C ASN A 171 14.97 9.36 -1.17
N ASP A 172 14.48 10.46 -0.58
CA ASP A 172 15.16 11.18 0.50
C ASP A 172 14.98 10.50 1.86
N LEU A 173 15.95 10.71 2.76
CA LEU A 173 15.78 10.31 4.15
C LEU A 173 14.85 11.28 4.86
N VAL A 174 13.79 10.75 5.46
CA VAL A 174 12.88 11.53 6.30
C VAL A 174 13.27 11.39 7.76
N ASN A 175 13.02 12.41 8.57
CA ASN A 175 13.34 12.39 9.99
C ASN A 175 12.30 11.59 10.81
N VAL A 176 11.94 10.40 10.33
CA VAL A 176 10.97 9.48 10.93
C VAL A 176 11.65 8.12 11.09
N ARG A 177 11.43 7.44 12.21
CA ARG A 177 11.95 6.08 12.44
C ARG A 177 10.93 5.03 12.00
N PRO A 178 11.38 3.81 11.65
CA PRO A 178 10.45 2.70 11.53
C PRO A 178 9.84 2.32 12.88
N ILE A 179 8.71 1.60 12.84
CA ILE A 179 7.94 1.22 14.03
C ILE A 179 7.98 -0.28 14.34
N THR A 180 7.76 -0.60 15.61
CA THR A 180 7.54 -1.98 16.05
C THR A 180 6.20 -2.50 15.54
N ALA A 181 6.01 -3.83 15.54
CA ALA A 181 4.72 -4.42 15.18
C ALA A 181 3.60 -3.96 16.15
N LEU A 182 3.91 -3.86 17.45
CA LEU A 182 2.95 -3.37 18.45
C LEU A 182 2.51 -1.92 18.18
N GLU A 183 3.45 -1.04 17.82
CA GLU A 183 3.14 0.35 17.43
C GLU A 183 2.27 0.40 16.18
N ALA A 184 2.49 -0.50 15.21
CA ALA A 184 1.63 -0.63 14.03
C ALA A 184 0.21 -1.08 14.42
N PHE A 185 0.08 -2.05 15.33
CA PHE A 185 -1.22 -2.54 15.83
C PHE A 185 -1.99 -1.47 16.58
N GLN A 186 -1.31 -0.68 17.43
CA GLN A 186 -1.91 0.44 18.15
C GLN A 186 -2.38 1.54 17.18
N THR A 187 -1.57 1.84 16.17
CA THR A 187 -1.94 2.80 15.11
C THR A 187 -3.19 2.34 14.38
N PHE A 188 -3.21 1.08 13.94
CA PHE A 188 -4.38 0.49 13.27
C PHE A 188 -5.62 0.54 14.18
N ALA A 189 -5.51 0.09 15.43
CA ALA A 189 -6.62 0.05 16.37
C ALA A 189 -7.21 1.45 16.65
N TYR A 190 -6.38 2.49 16.65
CA TYR A 190 -6.79 3.87 16.88
C TYR A 190 -7.54 4.47 15.68
N TYR A 191 -7.02 4.28 14.46
CA TYR A 191 -7.56 4.93 13.25
C TYR A 191 -8.66 4.15 12.54
N ARG A 192 -8.75 2.83 12.75
CA ARG A 192 -9.68 1.98 11.99
C ARG A 192 -11.13 2.42 12.17
N GLN A 193 -11.89 2.31 11.09
CA GLN A 193 -13.33 2.58 11.06
C GLN A 193 -14.07 1.37 10.49
N GLY A 194 -15.31 1.16 10.95
CA GLY A 194 -16.19 0.10 10.45
C GLY A 194 -15.53 -1.29 10.44
N GLU A 195 -15.57 -1.92 9.27
CA GLU A 195 -15.12 -3.31 9.05
C GLU A 195 -13.69 -3.42 8.50
N GLN A 196 -12.90 -2.34 8.56
CA GLN A 196 -11.51 -2.36 8.10
C GLN A 196 -10.69 -3.43 8.82
N GLN A 197 -9.80 -4.09 8.08
CA GLN A 197 -8.95 -5.18 8.59
C GLN A 197 -7.45 -4.90 8.44
N LEU A 198 -6.66 -5.43 9.37
CA LEU A 198 -5.20 -5.45 9.27
C LEU A 198 -4.73 -6.78 8.68
N ASN A 199 -4.06 -6.75 7.53
CA ASN A 199 -3.33 -7.89 7.01
C ASN A 199 -1.90 -7.89 7.53
N VAL A 200 -1.52 -8.92 8.28
CA VAL A 200 -0.17 -9.07 8.83
C VAL A 200 0.58 -10.14 8.03
N GLU A 201 1.45 -9.72 7.11
CA GLU A 201 2.32 -10.62 6.38
C GLU A 201 3.51 -11.04 7.23
N VAL A 202 3.56 -12.31 7.63
CA VAL A 202 4.69 -12.84 8.40
C VAL A 202 5.80 -13.27 7.46
N LYS A 203 6.92 -12.54 7.49
CA LYS A 203 8.14 -12.85 6.72
C LYS A 203 9.25 -13.47 7.56
N ALA A 204 9.23 -13.25 8.87
CA ALA A 204 10.23 -13.85 9.74
C ALA A 204 10.10 -15.39 9.81
N LYS A 205 11.25 -16.06 9.95
CA LYS A 205 11.32 -17.48 10.32
C LYS A 205 11.06 -17.63 11.81
N ALA A 206 9.79 -17.56 12.21
CA ALA A 206 9.37 -17.61 13.60
C ALA A 206 8.99 -19.04 14.05
N ASN A 207 9.30 -19.36 15.30
CA ASN A 207 8.81 -20.57 15.95
C ASN A 207 7.38 -20.37 16.50
N GLY A 208 6.77 -21.46 16.99
CA GLY A 208 5.38 -21.41 17.49
C GLY A 208 5.17 -20.44 18.67
N ALA A 209 6.14 -20.30 19.58
CA ALA A 209 6.03 -19.39 20.71
C ALA A 209 6.07 -17.92 20.26
N GLN A 210 6.94 -17.59 19.32
CA GLN A 210 7.02 -16.24 18.74
C GLN A 210 5.75 -15.87 17.97
N LEU A 211 5.18 -16.82 17.22
CA LEU A 211 3.90 -16.63 16.53
C LEU A 211 2.72 -16.48 17.51
N ALA A 212 2.73 -17.23 18.62
CA ALA A 212 1.72 -17.08 19.67
C ALA A 212 1.81 -15.71 20.35
N GLN A 213 3.03 -15.20 20.60
CA GLN A 213 3.23 -13.85 21.09
C GLN A 213 2.68 -12.79 20.12
N LEU A 214 2.93 -12.96 18.81
CA LEU A 214 2.42 -12.08 17.76
C LEU A 214 0.88 -12.04 17.77
N ASP A 215 0.23 -13.21 17.79
CA ASP A 215 -1.24 -13.30 17.84
C ASP A 215 -1.82 -12.72 19.14
N ASN A 216 -1.17 -12.94 20.29
CA ASN A 216 -1.60 -12.33 21.55
C ASN A 216 -1.60 -10.79 21.46
N MET A 217 -0.54 -10.18 20.92
CA MET A 217 -0.48 -8.73 20.74
C MET A 217 -1.62 -8.20 19.86
N LEU A 218 -1.95 -8.92 18.78
CA LEU A 218 -3.04 -8.57 17.88
C LEU A 218 -4.41 -8.72 18.54
N ARG A 219 -4.65 -9.82 19.26
CA ARG A 219 -5.92 -10.05 19.98
C ARG A 219 -6.17 -8.99 21.04
N GLU A 220 -5.13 -8.61 21.79
CA GLU A 220 -5.22 -7.60 22.85
C GLU A 220 -5.39 -6.18 22.30
N THR A 221 -4.71 -5.86 21.19
CA THR A 221 -4.66 -4.47 20.67
C THR A 221 -5.72 -4.21 19.60
N VAL A 222 -5.83 -5.10 18.61
CA VAL A 222 -6.68 -4.91 17.42
C VAL A 222 -8.06 -5.56 17.60
N GLY A 223 -8.11 -6.69 18.30
CA GLY A 223 -9.33 -7.45 18.56
C GLY A 223 -9.64 -8.48 17.47
N LEU A 224 -10.35 -9.55 17.86
CA LEU A 224 -10.73 -10.63 16.95
C LEU A 224 -11.61 -10.14 15.78
N GLY A 225 -11.41 -10.73 14.60
CA GLY A 225 -12.15 -10.38 13.38
C GLY A 225 -11.70 -9.09 12.68
N ARG A 226 -10.75 -8.36 13.28
CA ARG A 226 -10.19 -7.10 12.75
C ARG A 226 -8.80 -7.24 12.15
N TYR A 227 -8.25 -8.46 12.11
CA TYR A 227 -6.99 -8.76 11.46
C TYR A 227 -7.01 -10.14 10.82
N TYR A 228 -6.07 -10.36 9.91
CA TYR A 228 -5.76 -11.65 9.33
C TYR A 228 -4.28 -11.77 9.00
N TYR A 229 -3.83 -12.99 8.68
CA TYR A 229 -2.43 -13.23 8.34
C TYR A 229 -2.26 -13.59 6.87
N SER A 230 -1.13 -13.19 6.30
CA SER A 230 -0.60 -13.75 5.07
C SER A 230 0.84 -14.23 5.26
N SER A 231 1.28 -15.18 4.45
CA SER A 231 2.69 -15.57 4.36
C SER A 231 2.94 -16.41 3.11
N SER A 232 4.16 -16.34 2.58
CA SER A 232 4.62 -17.27 1.55
C SER A 232 5.14 -18.60 2.12
N GLU A 233 5.23 -18.71 3.44
CA GLU A 233 5.70 -19.91 4.14
C GLU A 233 4.53 -20.72 4.71
N MET A 234 4.23 -21.86 4.06
CA MET A 234 3.12 -22.75 4.45
C MET A 234 3.23 -23.27 5.88
N ASP A 235 4.46 -23.50 6.37
CA ASP A 235 4.71 -23.94 7.74
C ASP A 235 4.31 -22.87 8.77
N THR A 236 4.61 -21.60 8.51
CA THR A 236 4.17 -20.46 9.33
C THR A 236 2.65 -20.39 9.43
N LEU A 237 1.96 -20.49 8.29
CA LEU A 237 0.48 -20.48 8.27
C LEU A 237 -0.12 -21.70 8.99
N THR A 238 0.50 -22.88 8.86
CA THR A 238 0.04 -24.09 9.55
C THR A 238 0.17 -23.93 11.08
N LYS A 239 1.28 -23.37 11.56
CA LYS A 239 1.47 -23.05 12.98
C LYS A 239 0.46 -22.01 13.45
N LEU A 240 0.24 -20.94 12.68
CA LEU A 240 -0.76 -19.92 12.99
C LEU A 240 -2.18 -20.48 13.05
N ARG A 241 -2.54 -21.44 12.18
CA ARG A 241 -3.83 -22.13 12.28
C ARG A 241 -4.00 -22.87 13.60
N GLY A 242 -2.93 -23.49 14.11
CA GLY A 242 -2.93 -24.15 15.42
C GLY A 242 -3.07 -23.18 16.60
N ILE A 243 -2.61 -21.94 16.44
CA ILE A 243 -2.71 -20.87 17.46
C ILE A 243 -4.08 -20.21 17.42
N ASN A 244 -4.57 -19.87 16.22
CA ASN A 244 -5.81 -19.16 16.00
C ASN A 244 -6.65 -19.90 14.94
N PRO A 245 -7.64 -20.71 15.36
CA PRO A 245 -8.36 -21.59 14.46
C PRO A 245 -9.36 -20.87 13.54
N ILE A 246 -9.73 -19.62 13.83
CA ILE A 246 -10.81 -18.90 13.12
C ILE A 246 -10.29 -17.76 12.22
N VAL A 247 -9.06 -17.30 12.42
CA VAL A 247 -8.50 -16.18 11.64
C VAL A 247 -8.35 -16.56 10.16
N TYR A 248 -8.51 -15.58 9.26
CA TYR A 248 -8.22 -15.82 7.85
C TYR A 248 -6.72 -15.99 7.62
N LEU A 249 -6.33 -16.96 6.78
CA LEU A 249 -4.93 -17.23 6.41
C LEU A 249 -4.75 -17.17 4.88
N GLY A 250 -4.04 -16.16 4.39
CA GLY A 250 -3.69 -16.01 2.97
C GLY A 250 -2.33 -16.63 2.64
N PHE A 251 -2.32 -17.68 1.81
CA PHE A 251 -1.08 -18.20 1.27
C PHE A 251 -0.59 -17.34 0.10
N VAL A 252 0.58 -16.73 0.23
CA VAL A 252 1.18 -15.88 -0.79
C VAL A 252 2.02 -16.74 -1.74
N GLN A 253 1.52 -16.98 -2.94
CA GLN A 253 2.33 -17.57 -4.00
C GLN A 253 3.38 -16.56 -4.42
N LYS A 254 4.62 -17.03 -4.64
CA LYS A 254 5.71 -16.19 -5.13
C LYS A 254 5.34 -15.52 -6.46
N ALA A 255 5.96 -14.38 -6.75
CA ALA A 255 5.66 -13.61 -7.95
C ALA A 255 5.88 -14.42 -9.23
N HIS A 256 5.12 -14.11 -10.28
CA HIS A 256 5.30 -14.77 -11.57
C HIS A 256 6.75 -14.58 -12.07
N PRO A 257 7.40 -15.61 -12.64
CA PRO A 257 8.78 -15.51 -13.12
C PRO A 257 9.04 -14.31 -14.05
N THR A 258 8.18 -14.07 -15.03
CA THR A 258 8.27 -12.87 -15.89
C THR A 258 8.18 -11.56 -15.11
N SER A 259 7.37 -11.49 -14.07
CA SER A 259 7.30 -10.29 -13.22
C SER A 259 8.62 -10.05 -12.50
N VAL A 260 9.29 -11.12 -12.06
CA VAL A 260 10.64 -11.06 -11.47
C VAL A 260 11.68 -10.64 -12.51
N ASP A 261 11.62 -11.20 -13.72
CA ASP A 261 12.55 -10.85 -14.80
C ASP A 261 12.45 -9.36 -15.17
N ILE A 262 11.23 -8.82 -15.26
CA ILE A 262 10.98 -7.39 -15.50
C ILE A 262 11.52 -6.54 -14.34
N MET A 263 11.24 -6.92 -13.10
CA MET A 263 11.75 -6.21 -11.92
C MET A 263 13.28 -6.14 -11.96
N VAL A 264 13.94 -7.27 -12.21
CA VAL A 264 15.40 -7.37 -12.31
C VAL A 264 15.94 -6.53 -13.47
N ALA A 265 15.29 -6.55 -14.64
CA ALA A 265 15.67 -5.72 -15.78
C ALA A 265 15.54 -4.22 -15.48
N ASN A 266 14.46 -3.81 -14.80
CA ASN A 266 14.25 -2.42 -14.38
C ASN A 266 15.28 -1.98 -13.35
N MET A 267 15.59 -2.82 -12.36
CA MET A 267 16.65 -2.56 -11.39
C MET A 267 18.00 -2.33 -12.10
N LYS A 268 18.36 -3.19 -13.06
CA LYS A 268 19.57 -3.01 -13.88
C LYS A 268 19.56 -1.68 -14.62
N ASN A 269 18.45 -1.34 -15.27
CA ASN A 269 18.33 -0.07 -16.00
C ASN A 269 18.52 1.14 -15.09
N GLY A 270 18.03 1.09 -13.85
CA GLY A 270 18.20 2.18 -12.88
C GLY A 270 19.64 2.39 -12.41
N VAL A 271 20.46 1.33 -12.39
CA VAL A 271 21.88 1.39 -11.98
C VAL A 271 22.86 1.47 -13.16
N LYS A 272 22.38 1.43 -14.41
CA LYS A 272 23.23 1.41 -15.63
C LYS A 272 24.19 2.60 -15.77
N ASN A 273 23.90 3.71 -15.09
CA ASN A 273 24.74 4.91 -15.12
C ASN A 273 25.68 5.02 -13.90
N ASP A 274 25.71 4.02 -13.02
CA ASP A 274 26.65 3.96 -11.91
C ASP A 274 27.99 3.38 -12.39
N ASN A 275 29.09 4.08 -12.13
CA ASN A 275 30.45 3.65 -12.46
C ASN A 275 30.75 2.24 -11.92
N TYR A 276 30.24 1.91 -10.72
CA TYR A 276 30.42 0.59 -10.12
C TYR A 276 29.68 -0.52 -10.90
N TYR A 277 28.50 -0.21 -11.44
CA TYR A 277 27.73 -1.15 -12.26
C TYR A 277 28.40 -1.36 -13.63
N LEU A 278 28.88 -0.29 -14.27
CA LEU A 278 29.57 -0.36 -15.57
C LEU A 278 30.83 -1.24 -15.48
N ASP A 279 31.61 -1.08 -14.42
CA ASP A 279 32.84 -1.85 -14.20
C ASP A 279 32.58 -3.34 -13.93
N ASN A 280 31.37 -3.70 -13.46
CA ASN A 280 31.02 -5.06 -13.02
C ASN A 280 29.86 -5.69 -13.80
N GLN A 281 29.44 -5.07 -14.90
CA GLN A 281 28.20 -5.39 -15.61
C GLN A 281 28.06 -6.88 -15.94
N ARG A 282 29.14 -7.52 -16.41
CA ARG A 282 29.14 -8.96 -16.77
C ARG A 282 28.89 -9.87 -15.57
N ASN A 283 29.36 -9.52 -14.39
CA ASN A 283 29.18 -10.31 -13.17
C ASN A 283 27.77 -10.13 -12.61
N PHE A 284 27.26 -8.89 -12.60
CA PHE A 284 25.88 -8.60 -12.24
C PHE A 284 24.90 -9.30 -13.18
N ASP A 285 25.15 -9.27 -14.49
CA ASP A 285 24.29 -9.90 -15.47
C ASP A 285 24.24 -11.42 -15.31
N ARG A 286 25.38 -12.08 -15.12
CA ARG A 286 25.45 -13.53 -14.88
C ARG A 286 24.81 -13.94 -13.55
N GLY A 287 25.09 -13.20 -12.46
CA GLY A 287 24.51 -13.48 -11.15
C GLY A 287 22.99 -13.29 -11.15
N SER A 288 22.52 -12.24 -11.81
CA SER A 288 21.10 -11.96 -12.03
C SER A 288 20.42 -13.05 -12.87
N GLN A 289 21.00 -13.43 -14.03
CA GLN A 289 20.44 -14.48 -14.89
C GLN A 289 20.43 -15.85 -14.19
N TYR A 290 21.48 -16.17 -13.43
CA TYR A 290 21.51 -17.39 -12.64
C TYR A 290 20.43 -17.36 -11.55
N GLY A 291 20.27 -16.22 -10.88
CA GLY A 291 19.22 -15.98 -9.89
C GLY A 291 17.82 -16.18 -10.48
N THR A 292 17.52 -15.60 -11.63
CA THR A 292 16.20 -15.75 -12.28
C THR A 292 15.97 -17.16 -12.82
N LYS A 293 16.99 -17.83 -13.38
CA LYS A 293 16.89 -19.24 -13.81
C LYS A 293 16.60 -20.17 -12.63
N ARG A 294 17.30 -19.98 -11.50
CA ARG A 294 17.07 -20.75 -10.27
C ARG A 294 15.73 -20.43 -9.62
N TYR A 295 15.26 -19.19 -9.74
CA TYR A 295 13.92 -18.80 -9.32
C TYR A 295 12.85 -19.54 -10.14
N ARG A 296 12.96 -19.47 -11.48
CA ARG A 296 12.08 -20.16 -12.43
C ARG A 296 11.97 -21.66 -12.14
N SER A 297 13.09 -22.35 -11.93
CA SER A 297 13.08 -23.80 -11.67
C SER A 297 12.45 -24.20 -10.34
N ARG A 298 12.32 -23.25 -9.39
CA ARG A 298 11.71 -23.47 -8.07
C ARG A 298 10.31 -22.86 -7.94
N TYR A 299 9.86 -22.15 -8.95
CA TYR A 299 8.53 -21.57 -8.96
C TYR A 299 7.48 -22.68 -8.97
N LYS A 300 6.43 -22.51 -8.15
CA LYS A 300 5.32 -23.44 -8.04
C LYS A 300 4.02 -22.68 -8.25
N ASP A 301 3.20 -23.16 -9.17
CA ASP A 301 1.87 -22.62 -9.40
C ASP A 301 0.83 -23.36 -8.54
N TYR A 302 0.03 -22.61 -7.80
CA TYR A 302 -1.00 -23.12 -6.90
C TYR A 302 -2.43 -22.84 -7.42
N THR A 303 -2.58 -22.45 -8.70
CA THR A 303 -3.89 -22.11 -9.28
C THR A 303 -4.75 -23.32 -9.69
N SER A 304 -4.21 -24.53 -9.64
CA SER A 304 -4.93 -25.77 -9.97
C SER A 304 -5.90 -26.19 -8.86
N HIS A 305 -6.92 -26.98 -9.20
CA HIS A 305 -7.89 -27.46 -8.20
C HIS A 305 -7.22 -28.30 -7.10
N SER A 306 -6.31 -29.22 -7.47
CA SER A 306 -5.59 -30.07 -6.51
C SER A 306 -4.70 -29.26 -5.56
N SER A 307 -4.03 -28.22 -6.07
CA SER A 307 -3.24 -27.30 -5.24
C SER A 307 -4.11 -26.54 -4.25
N LEU A 308 -5.26 -26.02 -4.69
CA LEU A 308 -6.21 -25.33 -3.82
C LEU A 308 -6.77 -26.25 -2.73
N VAL A 309 -7.15 -27.49 -3.08
CA VAL A 309 -7.59 -28.51 -2.10
C VAL A 309 -6.48 -28.81 -1.09
N ASN A 310 -5.22 -28.86 -1.52
CA ASN A 310 -4.09 -29.06 -0.61
C ASN A 310 -3.90 -27.89 0.35
N ILE A 311 -4.01 -26.64 -0.13
CA ILE A 311 -3.97 -25.44 0.71
C ILE A 311 -5.12 -25.50 1.73
N GLN A 312 -6.36 -25.69 1.28
CA GLN A 312 -7.54 -25.76 2.14
C GLN A 312 -7.42 -26.88 3.19
N ARG A 313 -6.89 -28.06 2.81
CA ARG A 313 -6.68 -29.18 3.74
C ARG A 313 -5.66 -28.84 4.83
N LYS A 314 -4.58 -28.12 4.48
CA LYS A 314 -3.52 -27.75 5.43
C LYS A 314 -3.94 -26.59 6.33
N LEU A 315 -4.59 -25.59 5.76
CA LEU A 315 -4.92 -24.33 6.43
C LEU A 315 -6.37 -24.28 6.91
N GLY A 316 -7.18 -25.31 6.66
CA GLY A 316 -8.59 -25.34 7.02
C GLY A 316 -9.47 -24.34 6.25
N LEU A 317 -10.69 -24.18 6.77
CA LEU A 317 -11.62 -23.13 6.36
C LEU A 317 -11.04 -21.74 6.67
N HIS A 318 -11.59 -20.68 6.07
CA HIS A 318 -11.06 -19.32 6.20
C HIS A 318 -9.59 -19.23 5.74
N SER A 319 -9.28 -19.80 4.58
CA SER A 319 -7.98 -19.67 3.95
C SER A 319 -8.13 -19.15 2.52
N GLY A 320 -7.05 -18.68 1.92
CA GLY A 320 -7.08 -18.19 0.55
C GLY A 320 -5.72 -18.16 -0.11
N LEU A 321 -5.70 -17.67 -1.35
CA LEU A 321 -4.52 -17.63 -2.21
C LEU A 321 -4.28 -16.19 -2.67
N HIS A 322 -3.06 -15.69 -2.47
CA HIS A 322 -2.63 -14.37 -2.94
C HIS A 322 -1.64 -14.57 -4.10
N LEU A 323 -1.92 -13.95 -5.24
CA LEU A 323 -1.22 -14.20 -6.51
C LEU A 323 -0.64 -12.91 -7.09
N ASP A 324 0.53 -13.00 -7.72
CA ASP A 324 0.93 -11.96 -8.66
C ASP A 324 -0.11 -11.87 -9.79
N ILE A 325 -0.47 -10.65 -10.18
CA ILE A 325 -1.52 -10.39 -11.16
C ILE A 325 -1.26 -11.11 -12.48
N ARG A 326 0.01 -11.30 -12.88
CA ARG A 326 0.35 -12.04 -14.10
C ARG A 326 -0.05 -13.51 -14.01
N SER A 327 0.21 -14.15 -12.86
CA SER A 327 -0.25 -15.53 -12.60
C SER A 327 -1.78 -15.62 -12.62
N TYR A 328 -2.46 -14.62 -12.05
CA TYR A 328 -3.93 -14.55 -12.08
C TYR A 328 -4.46 -14.40 -13.51
N MET A 329 -3.88 -13.51 -14.32
CA MET A 329 -4.30 -13.26 -15.70
C MET A 329 -4.18 -14.49 -16.61
N GLN A 330 -3.25 -15.40 -16.31
CA GLN A 330 -3.18 -16.66 -17.03
C GLN A 330 -4.28 -17.65 -16.60
N SER A 331 -4.89 -17.48 -15.42
CA SER A 331 -5.89 -18.41 -14.84
C SER A 331 -7.05 -17.71 -14.12
N PRO A 332 -7.81 -16.77 -14.73
CA PRO A 332 -8.85 -16.04 -13.99
C PRO A 332 -9.93 -16.94 -13.36
N ALA A 333 -10.16 -18.13 -13.95
CA ALA A 333 -11.05 -19.15 -13.40
C ALA A 333 -10.61 -19.70 -12.02
N VAL A 334 -9.40 -19.38 -11.54
CA VAL A 334 -8.94 -19.72 -10.18
C VAL A 334 -9.86 -19.15 -9.11
N LYS A 335 -10.42 -17.94 -9.31
CA LYS A 335 -11.41 -17.35 -8.40
C LYS A 335 -12.60 -18.28 -8.19
N SER A 336 -13.20 -18.75 -9.28
CA SER A 336 -14.37 -19.66 -9.19
C SER A 336 -14.01 -20.99 -8.52
N ARG A 337 -12.83 -21.56 -8.83
CA ARG A 337 -12.35 -22.80 -8.20
C ARG A 337 -12.10 -22.63 -6.70
N ALA A 338 -11.49 -21.51 -6.30
CA ALA A 338 -11.22 -21.17 -4.91
C ALA A 338 -12.52 -20.90 -4.13
N ASN A 339 -13.45 -20.14 -4.70
CA ASN A 339 -14.74 -19.84 -4.07
C ASN A 339 -15.55 -21.12 -3.78
N LYS A 340 -15.49 -22.14 -4.65
CA LYS A 340 -16.12 -23.46 -4.39
C LYS A 340 -15.56 -24.18 -3.15
N LEU A 341 -14.36 -23.81 -2.72
CA LEU A 341 -13.70 -24.32 -1.51
C LEU A 341 -13.84 -23.35 -0.32
N GLY A 342 -14.66 -22.29 -0.46
CA GLY A 342 -14.78 -21.23 0.55
C GLY A 342 -13.53 -20.35 0.69
N MET A 343 -12.67 -20.34 -0.32
CA MET A 343 -11.42 -19.59 -0.32
C MET A 343 -11.56 -18.27 -1.08
N LYS A 344 -10.87 -17.22 -0.59
CA LYS A 344 -10.71 -15.96 -1.32
C LYS A 344 -9.43 -15.97 -2.17
N VAL A 345 -9.43 -15.22 -3.26
CA VAL A 345 -8.26 -14.93 -4.09
C VAL A 345 -7.97 -13.44 -4.09
N TYR A 346 -6.76 -13.06 -3.68
CA TYR A 346 -6.26 -11.69 -3.79
C TYR A 346 -5.18 -11.63 -4.86
N THR A 347 -4.99 -10.45 -5.45
CA THR A 347 -3.87 -10.22 -6.36
C THR A 347 -2.97 -9.10 -5.86
N TYR A 348 -1.67 -9.19 -6.15
CA TYR A 348 -0.67 -8.17 -5.92
C TYR A 348 0.20 -8.02 -7.18
N THR A 349 1.15 -7.09 -7.18
CA THR A 349 2.22 -7.09 -8.19
C THR A 349 3.54 -6.55 -7.66
N ILE A 350 4.63 -6.98 -8.27
CA ILE A 350 5.98 -6.40 -8.09
C ILE A 350 6.39 -5.49 -9.25
N ASN A 351 5.50 -5.24 -10.23
CA ASN A 351 5.77 -4.40 -11.40
C ASN A 351 5.03 -3.05 -11.38
N GLY A 352 4.52 -2.65 -10.20
CA GLY A 352 3.89 -1.35 -9.96
C GLY A 352 2.38 -1.30 -10.23
N SER A 353 1.68 -0.42 -9.50
CA SER A 353 0.22 -0.27 -9.57
C SER A 353 -0.36 -0.01 -10.96
N PRO A 354 0.25 0.81 -11.84
CA PRO A 354 -0.29 1.02 -13.18
C PRO A 354 -0.40 -0.28 -14.00
N TYR A 355 0.59 -1.18 -13.87
CA TYR A 355 0.54 -2.48 -14.54
C TYR A 355 -0.57 -3.35 -13.97
N HIS A 356 -0.73 -3.38 -12.65
CA HIS A 356 -1.80 -4.13 -11.97
C HIS A 356 -3.19 -3.66 -12.43
N GLN A 357 -3.43 -2.35 -12.36
CA GLN A 357 -4.68 -1.71 -12.78
C GLN A 357 -5.01 -2.02 -14.25
N GLN A 358 -4.01 -1.92 -15.14
CA GLN A 358 -4.19 -2.25 -16.55
C GLN A 358 -4.59 -3.72 -16.75
N GLN A 359 -4.04 -4.66 -15.97
CA GLN A 359 -4.47 -6.05 -16.04
C GLN A 359 -5.90 -6.25 -15.53
N LEU A 360 -6.27 -5.58 -14.43
CA LEU A 360 -7.64 -5.64 -13.90
C LEU A 360 -8.67 -5.12 -14.91
N LEU A 361 -8.36 -4.03 -15.62
CA LEU A 361 -9.22 -3.47 -16.67
C LEU A 361 -9.45 -4.41 -17.87
N ARG A 362 -8.58 -5.41 -18.08
CA ARG A 362 -8.76 -6.43 -19.12
C ARG A 362 -9.73 -7.55 -18.70
N LEU A 363 -10.12 -7.60 -17.43
CA LEU A 363 -11.06 -8.57 -16.91
C LEU A 363 -12.47 -8.00 -16.89
N SER A 364 -13.47 -8.85 -17.14
CA SER A 364 -14.85 -8.50 -16.81
C SER A 364 -15.03 -8.46 -15.29
N LEU A 365 -15.99 -7.68 -14.78
CA LEU A 365 -16.26 -7.54 -13.34
C LEU A 365 -16.42 -8.90 -12.60
N SER A 366 -17.10 -9.88 -13.20
CA SER A 366 -17.27 -11.21 -12.61
C SER A 366 -15.95 -12.00 -12.42
N HIS A 367 -14.94 -11.68 -13.22
CA HIS A 367 -13.60 -12.29 -13.23
C HIS A 367 -12.55 -11.47 -12.47
N LEU A 368 -12.90 -10.32 -11.86
CA LEU A 368 -12.01 -9.63 -10.92
C LEU A 368 -11.73 -10.53 -9.70
N PRO A 369 -10.54 -10.48 -9.08
CA PRO A 369 -10.26 -11.23 -7.85
C PRO A 369 -11.21 -10.81 -6.71
N ASN A 370 -11.18 -11.50 -5.57
CA ASN A 370 -11.93 -11.06 -4.39
C ASN A 370 -11.35 -9.77 -3.80
N GLY A 371 -10.03 -9.58 -3.93
CA GLY A 371 -9.37 -8.35 -3.53
C GLY A 371 -8.05 -8.09 -4.23
N VAL A 372 -7.53 -6.88 -4.04
CA VAL A 372 -6.28 -6.40 -4.61
C VAL A 372 -5.43 -5.76 -3.51
N ILE A 373 -4.14 -6.03 -3.53
CA ILE A 373 -3.13 -5.43 -2.65
C ILE A 373 -2.32 -4.48 -3.54
N VAL A 374 -2.46 -3.17 -3.33
CA VAL A 374 -2.05 -2.13 -4.30
C VAL A 374 -1.38 -0.93 -3.64
N ASP A 375 -0.51 -0.27 -4.40
CA ASP A 375 0.02 1.07 -4.09
C ASP A 375 -0.83 2.12 -4.86
N ALA A 376 -2.12 2.24 -4.55
CA ALA A 376 -3.04 3.18 -5.22
C ALA A 376 -4.23 3.51 -4.31
N THR A 377 -4.84 4.69 -4.47
CA THR A 377 -6.01 5.09 -3.67
C THR A 377 -7.24 4.24 -4.01
N PRO A 378 -8.21 4.08 -3.08
CA PRO A 378 -9.47 3.42 -3.40
C PRO A 378 -10.22 4.14 -4.52
N PHE A 379 -10.14 5.47 -4.58
CA PHE A 379 -10.69 6.25 -5.70
C PHE A 379 -10.13 5.78 -7.05
N ALA A 380 -8.80 5.70 -7.21
CA ALA A 380 -8.18 5.29 -8.47
C ALA A 380 -8.69 3.92 -8.96
N ILE A 381 -8.73 2.93 -8.07
CA ILE A 381 -9.20 1.57 -8.40
C ILE A 381 -10.70 1.57 -8.72
N CYS A 382 -11.50 2.15 -7.83
CA CYS A 382 -12.95 2.20 -7.94
C CYS A 382 -13.43 2.94 -9.18
N GLN A 383 -12.78 4.06 -9.49
CA GLN A 383 -13.14 4.88 -10.62
C GLN A 383 -12.85 4.17 -11.93
N GLN A 384 -11.66 3.58 -12.07
CA GLN A 384 -11.26 2.88 -13.28
C GLN A 384 -12.12 1.64 -13.55
N LEU A 385 -12.40 0.82 -12.52
CA LEU A 385 -13.10 -0.45 -12.70
C LEU A 385 -14.63 -0.31 -12.66
N PHE A 386 -15.16 0.55 -11.80
CA PHE A 386 -16.60 0.62 -11.50
C PHE A 386 -17.24 1.97 -11.83
N LYS A 387 -16.47 2.97 -12.27
CA LYS A 387 -16.95 4.33 -12.54
C LYS A 387 -17.66 4.95 -11.32
N ALA A 388 -17.08 4.69 -10.15
CA ALA A 388 -17.61 4.99 -8.83
C ALA A 388 -18.02 6.47 -8.62
N ALA A 389 -17.31 7.41 -9.21
CA ALA A 389 -17.53 8.84 -9.11
C ALA A 389 -18.40 9.43 -10.24
N LYS A 390 -19.34 8.63 -10.76
CA LYS A 390 -20.34 9.12 -11.71
C LYS A 390 -21.27 10.12 -10.99
N PRO A 391 -21.50 11.33 -11.55
CA PRO A 391 -22.46 12.28 -10.98
C PRO A 391 -23.86 11.69 -10.86
N ALA A 392 -24.50 11.90 -9.71
CA ALA A 392 -25.88 11.51 -9.46
C ALA A 392 -26.88 12.59 -9.90
N GLY A 393 -26.45 13.84 -10.11
CA GLY A 393 -27.30 14.96 -10.52
C GLY A 393 -28.26 15.45 -9.44
N ARG A 394 -27.94 15.22 -8.16
CA ARG A 394 -28.75 15.59 -6.98
C ARG A 394 -28.46 17.01 -6.50
N HIS A 395 -27.26 17.52 -6.76
CA HIS A 395 -26.83 18.87 -6.36
C HIS A 395 -26.70 19.79 -7.58
N ILE A 396 -27.17 21.03 -7.45
CA ILE A 396 -26.99 22.08 -8.47
C ILE A 396 -25.96 23.07 -7.94
N ALA A 397 -24.79 23.07 -8.57
CA ALA A 397 -23.67 23.90 -8.12
C ALA A 397 -23.90 25.39 -8.36
N THR A 398 -23.58 26.21 -7.35
CA THR A 398 -23.73 27.67 -7.41
C THR A 398 -22.40 28.40 -7.55
N SER A 399 -21.33 27.88 -6.96
CA SER A 399 -19.98 28.47 -7.02
C SER A 399 -19.26 28.13 -8.32
N ASP A 400 -18.20 28.88 -8.64
CA ASP A 400 -17.34 28.57 -9.79
C ASP A 400 -16.68 27.19 -9.64
N ILE A 401 -16.23 26.86 -8.42
CA ILE A 401 -15.57 25.58 -8.16
C ILE A 401 -16.56 24.41 -8.20
N GLY A 402 -17.75 24.57 -7.62
CA GLY A 402 -18.81 23.56 -7.68
C GLY A 402 -19.24 23.30 -9.13
N ARG A 403 -19.37 24.35 -9.95
CA ARG A 403 -19.68 24.21 -11.39
C ARG A 403 -18.56 23.50 -12.15
N TYR A 404 -17.30 23.78 -11.82
CA TYR A 404 -16.17 23.04 -12.38
C TYR A 404 -16.24 21.55 -12.02
N ILE A 405 -16.33 21.21 -10.73
CA ILE A 405 -16.47 19.82 -10.26
C ILE A 405 -17.65 19.12 -10.95
N SER A 406 -18.79 19.79 -11.02
CA SER A 406 -20.01 19.23 -11.62
C SER A 406 -19.86 18.98 -13.12
N SER A 407 -19.06 19.79 -13.84
CA SER A 407 -18.84 19.63 -15.28
C SER A 407 -17.74 18.62 -15.64
N LEU A 408 -16.89 18.20 -14.70
CA LEU A 408 -15.80 17.26 -14.98
C LEU A 408 -16.30 15.93 -15.58
N PRO A 409 -15.70 15.44 -16.67
CA PRO A 409 -16.04 14.13 -17.22
C PRO A 409 -15.77 12.97 -16.25
N ILE A 410 -16.31 11.79 -16.57
CA ILE A 410 -16.18 10.61 -15.73
C ILE A 410 -14.75 10.06 -15.68
N ASP A 411 -13.90 10.37 -16.66
CA ASP A 411 -12.48 10.00 -16.68
C ASP A 411 -11.60 11.03 -15.97
N ALA A 412 -12.14 12.04 -15.27
CA ALA A 412 -11.35 12.99 -14.49
C ALA A 412 -10.64 12.33 -13.30
N ASN A 413 -9.38 12.72 -13.07
CA ASN A 413 -8.55 12.19 -12.00
C ASN A 413 -8.59 13.08 -10.75
N PHE A 414 -9.48 12.75 -9.81
CA PHE A 414 -9.61 13.50 -8.56
C PHE A 414 -8.43 13.33 -7.58
N ASP A 415 -7.55 12.32 -7.75
CA ASP A 415 -6.29 12.27 -6.98
C ASP A 415 -5.36 13.46 -7.35
N LEU A 416 -5.57 14.07 -8.53
CA LEU A 416 -4.83 15.25 -9.00
C LEU A 416 -5.69 16.52 -8.96
N PHE A 417 -6.71 16.57 -8.11
CA PHE A 417 -7.66 17.68 -8.08
C PHE A 417 -6.99 19.03 -7.84
N ASP A 418 -6.04 19.12 -6.92
CA ASP A 418 -5.29 20.36 -6.67
C ASP A 418 -4.51 20.84 -7.91
N GLN A 419 -3.93 19.92 -8.68
CA GLN A 419 -3.27 20.26 -9.94
C GLN A 419 -4.30 20.72 -11.00
N MET A 420 -5.47 20.08 -11.04
CA MET A 420 -6.55 20.45 -11.95
C MET A 420 -7.09 21.87 -11.71
N GLN A 421 -7.01 22.38 -10.47
CA GLN A 421 -7.41 23.76 -10.18
C GLN A 421 -6.62 24.79 -11.00
N GLY A 422 -5.36 24.50 -11.32
CA GLY A 422 -4.52 25.34 -12.16
C GLY A 422 -4.97 25.41 -13.63
N TYR A 423 -5.83 24.50 -14.07
CA TYR A 423 -6.34 24.37 -15.44
C TYR A 423 -7.82 24.76 -15.58
N ARG A 424 -8.43 25.20 -14.48
CA ARG A 424 -9.86 25.47 -14.38
C ARG A 424 -10.29 26.64 -15.27
N GLN A 425 -9.49 27.70 -15.36
CA GLN A 425 -9.84 28.91 -16.12
C GLN A 425 -9.85 28.63 -17.63
N GLU A 426 -9.04 27.68 -18.06
CA GLU A 426 -8.93 27.20 -19.44
C GLU A 426 -10.00 26.15 -19.78
N GLY A 427 -10.83 25.74 -18.82
CA GLY A 427 -11.84 24.69 -19.00
C GLY A 427 -11.22 23.31 -19.27
N MET A 428 -10.04 23.07 -18.70
CA MET A 428 -9.26 21.85 -18.89
C MET A 428 -9.25 21.00 -17.61
N TYR A 429 -8.95 19.71 -17.75
CA TYR A 429 -8.84 18.76 -16.64
C TYR A 429 -7.84 17.65 -16.95
N LEU A 430 -7.34 16.99 -15.90
CA LEU A 430 -6.48 15.82 -16.01
C LEU A 430 -7.31 14.55 -15.95
N THR A 431 -7.07 13.64 -16.89
CA THR A 431 -7.73 12.34 -16.94
C THR A 431 -7.02 11.30 -16.09
N LEU A 432 -7.67 10.17 -15.83
CA LEU A 432 -7.10 9.03 -15.08
C LEU A 432 -5.84 8.44 -15.73
N ASP A 433 -5.67 8.60 -17.04
CA ASP A 433 -4.45 8.22 -17.77
C ASP A 433 -3.43 9.37 -17.89
N GLY A 434 -3.65 10.48 -17.18
CA GLY A 434 -2.71 11.60 -17.07
C GLY A 434 -2.73 12.58 -18.25
N GLN A 435 -3.73 12.53 -19.12
CA GLN A 435 -3.87 13.45 -20.24
C GLN A 435 -4.60 14.73 -19.84
N LEU A 436 -4.13 15.87 -20.33
CA LEU A 436 -4.84 17.14 -20.20
C LEU A 436 -5.89 17.27 -21.32
N LYS A 437 -7.18 17.36 -20.99
CA LYS A 437 -8.31 17.47 -21.94
C LYS A 437 -9.21 18.65 -21.63
N ALA A 438 -9.90 19.17 -22.64
CA ALA A 438 -10.95 20.18 -22.45
C ALA A 438 -12.27 19.50 -22.03
N ILE A 439 -13.02 20.13 -21.11
CA ILE A 439 -14.30 19.62 -20.61
C ILE A 439 -15.36 19.52 -21.73
N ASN A 440 -15.32 20.46 -22.68
CA ASN A 440 -16.27 20.56 -23.80
C ASN A 440 -15.64 20.26 -25.17
N ALA A 441 -14.55 19.48 -25.23
CA ALA A 441 -14.01 19.09 -26.54
C ALA A 441 -15.09 18.33 -27.34
N PRO A 442 -15.44 18.76 -28.57
CA PRO A 442 -16.28 17.94 -29.43
C PRO A 442 -15.55 16.61 -29.61
N SER A 443 -16.23 15.51 -29.27
CA SER A 443 -15.72 14.15 -29.46
C SER A 443 -15.12 14.06 -30.86
N ALA A 444 -13.80 13.99 -30.95
CA ALA A 444 -13.15 13.84 -32.25
C ALA A 444 -13.80 12.63 -32.93
N PRO A 445 -14.28 12.77 -34.19
CA PRO A 445 -14.90 11.64 -34.87
C PRO A 445 -13.89 10.50 -34.84
N ALA A 446 -14.35 9.32 -34.38
CA ALA A 446 -13.56 8.11 -34.39
C ALA A 446 -12.84 8.06 -35.72
N LYS A 447 -11.50 8.07 -35.70
CA LYS A 447 -10.70 7.92 -36.92
C LYS A 447 -11.13 6.60 -37.53
N ASN A 448 -12.03 6.66 -38.52
CA ASN A 448 -12.25 5.59 -39.46
C ASN A 448 -10.86 5.23 -39.96
N GLN A 449 -10.42 4.04 -39.62
CA GLN A 449 -9.22 3.46 -40.20
C GLN A 449 -9.47 3.45 -41.69
N VAL A 450 -8.84 4.40 -42.39
CA VAL A 450 -8.77 4.39 -43.84
C VAL A 450 -8.02 3.10 -44.16
N ALA A 451 -8.77 2.13 -44.68
CA ALA A 451 -8.25 0.94 -45.29
C ALA A 451 -7.38 1.37 -46.47
N THR A 452 -6.08 1.52 -46.24
CA THR A 452 -5.09 1.53 -47.31
C THR A 452 -5.09 0.14 -47.91
N LYS A 453 -5.69 0.03 -49.10
CA LYS A 453 -5.56 -1.10 -50.02
C LYS A 453 -4.09 -1.51 -50.09
N LYS A 454 -3.76 -2.68 -49.55
CA LYS A 454 -2.56 -3.42 -49.92
C LYS A 454 -2.83 -4.09 -51.26
N THR A 455 -2.24 -3.54 -52.31
CA THR A 455 -2.01 -4.25 -53.56
C THR A 455 -0.94 -5.31 -53.32
N SER A 456 -1.23 -6.52 -53.74
CA SER A 456 -0.38 -7.70 -53.66
C SER A 456 0.71 -7.70 -54.74
N GLN A 457 1.76 -8.49 -54.46
CA GLN A 457 2.86 -8.94 -55.33
C GLN A 457 3.99 -7.90 -55.51
N GLU A 458 5.28 -8.22 -55.32
CA GLU A 458 5.96 -9.48 -55.59
C GLU A 458 7.27 -9.63 -54.78
N THR A 459 7.68 -10.89 -54.66
CA THR A 459 8.87 -11.52 -54.09
C THR A 459 10.20 -10.78 -54.28
N GLN A 460 11.01 -10.62 -53.22
CA GLN A 460 12.44 -11.03 -53.16
C GLN A 460 13.16 -10.63 -51.86
N THR A 461 13.81 -11.65 -51.28
CA THR A 461 15.02 -11.65 -50.43
C THR A 461 15.02 -10.94 -49.07
N ALA A 462 15.33 -11.74 -48.05
CA ALA A 462 15.62 -11.34 -46.68
C ALA A 462 16.72 -10.26 -46.58
N PRO A 463 16.55 -9.26 -45.71
CA PRO A 463 17.65 -8.52 -45.12
C PRO A 463 17.86 -8.99 -43.68
N THR A 464 18.97 -9.71 -43.52
CA THR A 464 19.97 -9.58 -42.45
C THR A 464 19.49 -9.00 -41.12
N GLU A 465 19.61 -9.83 -40.10
CA GLU A 465 19.61 -9.51 -38.68
C GLU A 465 20.24 -8.13 -38.40
N ALA A 466 19.45 -7.21 -37.86
CA ALA A 466 20.01 -6.07 -37.13
C ALA A 466 20.64 -6.62 -35.84
N PRO A 467 21.95 -6.47 -35.61
CA PRO A 467 22.67 -7.19 -34.54
C PRO A 467 22.33 -6.71 -33.11
N PHE A 468 21.35 -5.82 -32.93
CA PHE A 468 21.01 -5.23 -31.63
C PHE A 468 19.52 -4.90 -31.44
N SER A 469 18.59 -5.77 -31.86
CA SER A 469 17.22 -5.67 -31.35
C SER A 469 17.05 -6.57 -30.12
N PHE A 470 16.67 -5.96 -28.99
CA PHE A 470 16.40 -6.71 -27.77
C PHE A 470 15.16 -7.60 -27.97
N PRO A 471 15.17 -8.86 -27.50
CA PRO A 471 13.98 -9.69 -27.57
C PRO A 471 12.84 -9.03 -26.78
N THR A 472 11.71 -8.80 -27.44
CA THR A 472 10.47 -8.42 -26.76
C THR A 472 10.10 -9.53 -25.78
N ILE A 473 10.08 -9.24 -24.48
CA ILE A 473 9.65 -10.20 -23.47
C ILE A 473 8.13 -10.38 -23.64
N VAL A 474 7.73 -11.53 -24.16
CA VAL A 474 6.32 -11.95 -24.24
C VAL A 474 6.01 -12.83 -23.04
N ASP A 475 4.81 -12.69 -22.48
CA ASP A 475 4.35 -13.50 -21.35
C ASP A 475 4.34 -14.99 -21.73
N GLU A 476 5.20 -15.77 -21.07
CA GLU A 476 5.27 -17.21 -21.26
C GLU A 476 4.08 -17.92 -20.57
N LYS A 477 3.52 -18.96 -21.20
CA LYS A 477 2.52 -19.82 -20.54
C LYS A 477 3.23 -20.81 -19.63
N ILE A 478 2.91 -20.80 -18.34
CA ILE A 478 3.44 -21.78 -17.38
C ILE A 478 2.66 -23.10 -17.49
N ASP A 479 3.37 -24.22 -17.51
CA ASP A 479 2.77 -25.56 -17.38
C ASP A 479 2.17 -25.73 -15.97
N ARG A 480 0.89 -26.07 -15.92
CA ARG A 480 0.09 -26.19 -14.69
C ARG A 480 -0.09 -27.62 -14.22
N ASN A 481 0.37 -28.59 -15.00
CA ASN A 481 0.07 -30.00 -14.77
C ASN A 481 1.13 -30.71 -13.91
N THR A 482 2.23 -30.03 -13.56
CA THR A 482 3.34 -30.62 -12.80
C THR A 482 3.53 -29.90 -11.47
N GLY A 483 2.93 -30.45 -10.40
CA GLY A 483 3.22 -30.03 -9.02
C GLY A 483 4.64 -30.38 -8.55
N ASP A 484 5.45 -31.00 -9.41
CA ASP A 484 6.79 -31.48 -9.13
C ASP A 484 7.83 -30.77 -10.00
N THR A 485 8.89 -30.33 -9.34
CA THR A 485 10.06 -29.61 -9.87
C THR A 485 10.53 -30.13 -11.23
N ILE A 486 10.75 -29.23 -12.20
CA ILE A 486 11.43 -29.56 -13.46
C ILE A 486 12.88 -29.95 -13.14
N ILE A 487 13.19 -31.26 -13.20
CA ILE A 487 14.56 -31.77 -13.17
C ILE A 487 15.12 -31.65 -14.59
N ILE A 488 16.05 -30.71 -14.79
CA ILE A 488 16.82 -30.62 -16.04
C ILE A 488 18.04 -31.52 -15.88
N THR A 489 18.00 -32.71 -16.48
CA THR A 489 19.17 -33.57 -16.62
C THR A 489 20.02 -33.06 -17.78
N LEU A 490 21.25 -32.61 -17.49
CA LEU A 490 22.19 -32.21 -18.54
C LEU A 490 22.76 -33.46 -19.23
N PRO A 491 22.88 -33.49 -20.57
CA PRO A 491 23.47 -34.61 -21.28
C PRO A 491 24.96 -34.74 -20.93
N THR A 492 25.36 -35.93 -20.47
CA THR A 492 26.75 -36.31 -20.31
C THR A 492 27.42 -36.38 -21.67
N LYS A 493 28.52 -35.63 -21.85
CA LYS A 493 29.38 -35.71 -23.03
C LYS A 493 29.85 -37.15 -23.23
N GLN A 494 29.51 -37.75 -24.36
CA GLN A 494 30.23 -38.91 -24.87
C GLN A 494 31.64 -38.43 -25.28
N HIS A 495 32.66 -39.09 -24.73
CA HIS A 495 34.01 -39.02 -25.25
C HIS A 495 34.05 -39.82 -26.55
N GLU A 496 34.27 -39.14 -27.68
CA GLU A 496 34.73 -39.80 -28.90
C GLU A 496 36.23 -40.12 -28.77
N GLN A 497 36.57 -41.34 -29.19
CA GLN A 497 37.90 -41.93 -29.26
C GLN A 497 38.71 -41.35 -30.42
#